data_AF-A0AAE1N9X8-F1
#
_entry.id   AF-A0AAE1N9X8-F1
#
_cell.length_a   1.000
_cell.length_b   1.000
_cell.length_c   1.000
_cell.angle_alpha   90.00
_cell.angle_beta   90.00
_cell.angle_gamma   90.00
#
_symmetry.space_group_name_H-M   'P 1'
#
loop_
_entity.id
_entity.type
_entity.pdbx_description
1 polymer ?
#
loop_
_entity_poly.entity_id
_entity_poly.type
_entity_poly.pdbx_seq_one_letter_code
_entity_poly.pdbx_strand_id
1 'polypeptide(L)'
;MNKLFLKSHYLPLLSICPKFLSTEKSFISSFPILYLSSVVTTSSSCSCLSHFPDSTMVSYGPSLHKGTKPSQSPVTQTAQLDDDDDFLDEESFTRVFDIAALRVPSKDCFTLESRLRGHLLNWPRIRNIARVTGDDIDPEVIELLECQNNGDSDAEEGNHVSLDRRIYGKGEGDGDVLSPVLYRDRLAKTFNSRGFVKFRNLAKISRPKRKKKKKEEENNEGSRHIRKNGFAVLEVLEDEEEGSVELKNLLGEEFKRNKWRGPTRLLLLDERYAGKGVEELPEAIKAVLAEYGKKSTTFTIELVKCHLTLFYDYWQMNEILEALLPEVMIVPSAFETVGHIAHLNLRDEHLPYKKLIAKVVLDKNKPKIQTVVNKTDSIHNEYRTMQLEVLAGNHSLVTTVVENGIRFQVDLATVYWNSRLATERQRLLSSFTRNDVVCDVFSGVGPIAISAAKIVKRVFANDLNPYAVEYLERNSVHNKLERKIEVFNMDGRRFIQALFNSDKARSITQVVMNLPNDAAEYLDAFRGIYRNRPKDGELKFPKIHVYGFSKAQDPEFEFHERITIALREVAVNVDMRRVRLVAPGKWMLCASFILPESVAFATTALIS
;
A
#
# COMPACT_ATOMS: atom_id res chain seq x y z
N MET A 1 -25.35 43.04 -70.93
CA MET A 1 -24.00 43.62 -70.82
C MET A 1 -23.00 42.49 -70.59
N ASN A 2 -22.24 42.17 -71.65
CA ASN A 2 -20.92 41.48 -71.80
C ASN A 2 -20.39 40.54 -70.69
N LYS A 3 -19.87 39.32 -70.92
CA LYS A 3 -19.65 38.44 -72.10
C LYS A 3 -19.30 37.00 -71.60
N LEU A 4 -19.89 35.97 -72.26
CA LEU A 4 -19.41 34.62 -72.71
C LEU A 4 -18.51 33.73 -71.80
N PHE A 5 -18.89 32.47 -71.48
CA PHE A 5 -18.77 31.16 -72.23
C PHE A 5 -17.28 30.74 -72.48
N LEU A 6 -16.78 29.49 -72.35
CA LEU A 6 -17.32 28.14 -72.59
C LEU A 6 -16.36 27.04 -72.01
N LYS A 7 -16.93 25.83 -71.81
CA LYS A 7 -16.35 24.53 -71.38
C LYS A 7 -15.37 23.88 -72.40
N SER A 8 -14.60 22.86 -71.99
CA SER A 8 -14.81 21.44 -72.40
C SER A 8 -13.82 20.43 -71.77
N HIS A 9 -14.33 19.20 -71.60
CA HIS A 9 -13.70 17.97 -71.06
C HIS A 9 -12.84 17.24 -72.10
N TYR A 10 -12.00 16.26 -71.69
CA TYR A 10 -12.03 14.84 -72.14
C TYR A 10 -10.94 13.97 -71.45
N LEU A 11 -11.35 12.77 -71.00
CA LEU A 11 -10.58 11.54 -70.61
C LEU A 11 -10.05 10.82 -71.90
N PRO A 12 -9.27 9.69 -71.92
CA PRO A 12 -9.19 8.57 -70.94
C PRO A 12 -7.86 7.74 -70.80
N LEU A 13 -7.85 6.83 -69.81
CA LEU A 13 -7.34 5.43 -69.66
C LEU A 13 -6.13 4.81 -70.41
N LEU A 14 -5.55 3.80 -69.71
CA LEU A 14 -4.70 2.63 -70.09
C LEU A 14 -3.17 2.80 -69.83
N SER A 15 -2.33 1.80 -69.54
CA SER A 15 -2.34 0.42 -68.99
C SER A 15 -0.96 -0.20 -69.34
N ILE A 16 -0.44 -1.12 -68.51
CA ILE A 16 0.62 -2.14 -68.81
C ILE A 16 2.13 -1.74 -68.77
N CYS A 17 2.83 -2.20 -67.70
CA CYS A 17 4.05 -3.08 -67.57
C CYS A 17 5.16 -3.13 -68.67
N PRO A 18 6.31 -3.86 -68.49
CA PRO A 18 7.25 -4.05 -67.35
C PRO A 18 8.78 -4.09 -67.76
N LYS A 19 9.69 -4.18 -66.75
CA LYS A 19 11.06 -4.81 -66.70
C LYS A 19 12.13 -4.55 -67.80
N PHE A 20 13.39 -4.28 -67.38
CA PHE A 20 14.68 -4.94 -67.76
C PHE A 20 15.84 -4.14 -67.09
N LEU A 21 16.56 -4.65 -66.08
CA LEU A 21 17.79 -5.50 -66.08
C LEU A 21 19.12 -4.74 -66.29
N SER A 22 19.92 -4.73 -65.20
CA SER A 22 21.40 -4.79 -65.06
C SER A 22 22.34 -3.97 -65.97
N THR A 23 23.35 -3.33 -65.38
CA THR A 23 24.76 -3.83 -65.38
C THR A 23 25.66 -2.99 -64.48
N GLU A 24 26.57 -3.68 -63.80
CA GLU A 24 27.70 -3.20 -63.02
C GLU A 24 28.77 -2.47 -63.87
N LYS A 25 29.47 -1.47 -63.31
CA LYS A 25 30.86 -1.61 -62.79
C LYS A 25 31.49 -0.28 -62.39
N SER A 26 32.29 -0.43 -61.35
CA SER A 26 33.18 0.47 -60.62
C SER A 26 34.17 1.31 -61.44
N PHE A 27 34.48 2.52 -60.94
CA PHE A 27 35.86 3.02 -60.85
C PHE A 27 36.05 3.89 -59.59
N ILE A 28 37.16 3.62 -58.90
CA ILE A 28 37.68 4.23 -57.67
C ILE A 28 38.53 5.45 -58.07
N SER A 29 38.48 6.56 -57.30
CA SER A 29 39.66 7.17 -56.64
C SER A 29 39.42 8.59 -56.05
N SER A 30 39.65 8.69 -54.73
CA SER A 30 40.39 9.74 -53.96
C SER A 30 39.82 11.13 -53.56
N PHE A 31 39.60 11.26 -52.23
CA PHE A 31 39.83 12.37 -51.25
C PHE A 31 38.95 13.66 -51.25
N PRO A 32 38.82 14.36 -50.10
CA PRO A 32 38.60 13.93 -48.70
C PRO A 32 37.33 14.57 -48.09
N ILE A 33 36.71 13.93 -47.07
CA ILE A 33 35.56 14.51 -46.35
C ILE A 33 35.87 14.60 -44.85
N LEU A 34 35.72 15.80 -44.31
CA LEU A 34 35.72 16.13 -42.88
C LEU A 34 34.51 15.48 -42.21
N TYR A 35 34.74 14.67 -41.17
CA TYR A 35 33.70 14.20 -40.26
C TYR A 35 34.06 14.54 -38.81
N LEU A 36 33.10 15.13 -38.11
CA LEU A 36 33.09 15.40 -36.68
C LEU A 36 32.63 14.12 -35.95
N SER A 37 33.38 13.67 -34.95
CA SER A 37 33.19 12.39 -34.23
C SER A 37 32.79 12.59 -32.76
N SER A 38 31.85 11.77 -32.26
CA SER A 38 31.68 11.39 -30.85
C SER A 38 31.09 9.97 -30.78
N VAL A 39 31.93 8.93 -30.90
CA VAL A 39 32.59 8.14 -29.83
C VAL A 39 31.60 7.38 -28.92
N VAL A 40 31.30 6.15 -29.35
CA VAL A 40 30.94 4.98 -28.53
C VAL A 40 32.25 4.28 -28.20
N THR A 41 32.44 3.84 -26.94
CA THR A 41 33.59 3.00 -26.59
C THR A 41 33.15 1.82 -25.73
N THR A 42 33.36 0.64 -26.29
CA THR A 42 33.50 -0.66 -25.63
C THR A 42 34.94 -0.83 -25.14
N SER A 43 35.14 -1.53 -24.01
CA SER A 43 36.41 -2.19 -23.66
C SER A 43 36.10 -3.31 -22.66
N SER A 44 36.30 -4.60 -22.92
CA SER A 44 37.53 -5.39 -23.13
C SER A 44 38.51 -5.36 -21.94
N SER A 45 38.51 -6.47 -21.23
CA SER A 45 39.37 -6.89 -20.12
C SER A 45 40.87 -6.78 -20.44
N CYS A 46 41.61 -6.07 -19.59
CA CYS A 46 43.05 -6.21 -19.46
C CYS A 46 43.41 -6.07 -17.97
N SER A 47 44.12 -7.07 -17.47
CA SER A 47 44.60 -7.24 -16.11
C SER A 47 45.73 -6.26 -15.79
N CYS A 48 45.51 -5.40 -14.80
CA CYS A 48 46.57 -4.69 -14.09
C CYS A 48 46.35 -4.88 -12.58
N LEU A 49 47.27 -5.62 -11.95
CA LEU A 49 47.36 -5.72 -10.50
C LEU A 49 47.65 -4.33 -9.93
N SER A 50 46.67 -3.76 -9.24
CA SER A 50 46.90 -2.71 -8.25
C SER A 50 46.40 -3.23 -6.91
N HIS A 51 47.33 -3.52 -6.01
CA HIS A 51 47.04 -3.78 -4.60
C HIS A 51 46.26 -2.60 -4.01
N PHE A 52 44.98 -2.81 -3.75
CA PHE A 52 44.19 -2.02 -2.82
C PHE A 52 44.08 -2.81 -1.51
N PRO A 53 44.37 -2.20 -0.35
CA PRO A 53 44.17 -2.86 0.93
C PRO A 53 42.67 -3.03 1.19
N ASP A 54 42.29 -4.16 1.79
CA ASP A 54 40.93 -4.58 2.11
C ASP A 54 40.03 -3.43 2.60
N SER A 55 39.16 -2.96 1.72
CA SER A 55 38.01 -2.14 2.08
C SER A 55 36.89 -3.08 2.52
N THR A 56 36.90 -3.46 3.80
CA THR A 56 35.73 -4.04 4.45
C THR A 56 34.56 -3.06 4.33
N MET A 57 33.60 -3.32 3.43
CA MET A 57 32.33 -2.59 3.41
C MET A 57 31.58 -2.92 4.70
N VAL A 58 31.78 -2.12 5.75
CA VAL A 58 30.99 -2.21 6.97
C VAL A 58 29.58 -1.74 6.63
N SER A 59 28.63 -2.67 6.47
CA SER A 59 27.22 -2.31 6.32
C SER A 59 26.81 -1.50 7.55
N TYR A 60 26.25 -0.31 7.37
CA TYR A 60 25.77 0.51 8.48
C TYR A 60 24.30 0.16 8.77
N GLY A 61 23.95 -0.02 10.05
CA GLY A 61 22.60 -0.37 10.47
C GLY A 61 22.47 -1.78 11.08
N PRO A 62 21.30 -2.05 11.69
CA PRO A 62 21.00 -3.34 12.30
C PRO A 62 20.82 -4.40 11.22
N SER A 63 21.29 -5.61 11.50
CA SER A 63 21.18 -6.77 10.60
C SER A 63 21.00 -8.03 11.42
N LEU A 64 20.29 -9.03 10.89
CA LEU A 64 20.19 -10.35 11.50
C LEU A 64 21.53 -11.08 11.59
N HIS A 65 22.55 -10.64 10.84
CA HIS A 65 23.93 -11.13 10.92
C HIS A 65 24.78 -10.39 11.96
N LYS A 66 24.25 -9.32 12.57
CA LYS A 66 24.91 -8.54 13.63
C LYS A 66 24.16 -8.66 14.95
N GLY A 67 24.81 -8.28 16.04
CA GLY A 67 24.27 -8.36 17.39
C GLY A 67 24.35 -9.77 17.99
N THR A 68 24.25 -9.85 19.31
CA THR A 68 24.28 -11.12 20.03
C THR A 68 22.89 -11.75 20.07
N LYS A 69 22.82 -13.06 19.87
CA LYS A 69 21.61 -13.83 20.14
C LYS A 69 21.50 -14.01 21.66
N PRO A 70 20.30 -13.89 22.26
CA PRO A 70 20.08 -14.35 23.62
C PRO A 70 20.49 -15.83 23.71
N SER A 71 21.28 -16.22 24.70
CA SER A 71 21.79 -17.59 24.83
C SER A 71 20.65 -18.61 24.86
N GLN A 72 20.54 -19.44 23.81
CA GLN A 72 19.59 -20.56 23.76
C GLN A 72 20.11 -21.70 24.65
N SER A 73 19.25 -22.23 25.52
CA SER A 73 19.47 -23.56 26.10
C SER A 73 19.28 -24.61 25.00
N PRO A 74 20.04 -25.73 25.02
CA PRO A 74 19.99 -26.69 23.93
C PRO A 74 18.66 -27.46 23.99
N VAL A 75 17.73 -27.14 23.09
CA VAL A 75 16.54 -27.97 22.86
C VAL A 75 16.88 -29.02 21.81
N THR A 76 16.77 -30.27 22.23
CA THR A 76 16.95 -31.51 21.48
C THR A 76 16.09 -31.50 20.20
N GLN A 77 16.73 -31.60 19.04
CA GLN A 77 16.04 -31.89 17.78
C GLN A 77 15.65 -33.38 17.77
N THR A 78 14.40 -33.68 18.12
CA THR A 78 13.74 -34.91 17.68
C THR A 78 12.77 -34.56 16.56
N ALA A 79 13.19 -34.85 15.34
CA ALA A 79 12.32 -34.83 14.17
C ALA A 79 11.36 -36.02 14.24
N GLN A 80 10.11 -35.75 14.60
CA GLN A 80 8.97 -36.55 14.16
C GLN A 80 8.00 -35.59 13.48
N LEU A 81 7.82 -35.81 12.18
CA LEU A 81 6.91 -35.09 11.30
C LEU A 81 5.49 -35.55 11.64
N ASP A 82 4.75 -34.70 12.34
CA ASP A 82 3.28 -34.73 12.31
C ASP A 82 2.77 -33.31 12.04
N ASP A 83 1.83 -33.25 11.10
CA ASP A 83 1.10 -32.05 10.66
C ASP A 83 0.39 -31.38 11.86
N ASP A 84 0.85 -30.20 12.26
CA ASP A 84 0.05 -28.99 12.55
C ASP A 84 0.93 -27.91 13.22
N ASP A 85 0.89 -26.70 12.65
CA ASP A 85 1.59 -25.48 13.11
C ASP A 85 3.11 -25.63 13.37
N ASP A 86 3.90 -25.64 12.28
CA ASP A 86 5.36 -25.52 12.36
C ASP A 86 5.72 -24.10 12.88
N PHE A 87 6.04 -24.04 14.17
CA PHE A 87 6.31 -22.82 14.94
C PHE A 87 7.53 -22.09 14.35
N LEU A 88 7.28 -21.01 13.63
CA LEU A 88 8.30 -19.99 13.43
C LEU A 88 8.81 -19.53 14.81
N ASP A 89 10.04 -19.92 15.17
CA ASP A 89 10.67 -19.47 16.40
C ASP A 89 11.04 -17.98 16.29
N GLU A 90 10.12 -17.11 16.73
CA GLU A 90 10.29 -15.65 16.73
C GLU A 90 11.52 -15.21 17.56
N GLU A 91 11.90 -16.00 18.59
CA GLU A 91 13.04 -15.69 19.45
C GLU A 91 14.37 -15.80 18.69
N SER A 92 14.45 -16.69 17.69
CA SER A 92 15.63 -16.85 16.83
C SER A 92 15.99 -15.58 16.04
N PHE A 93 15.05 -14.65 15.88
CA PHE A 93 15.24 -13.34 15.22
C PHE A 93 15.57 -12.21 16.20
N THR A 94 15.59 -12.50 17.51
CA THR A 94 15.97 -11.50 18.51
C THR A 94 17.46 -11.20 18.40
N ARG A 95 17.81 -9.92 18.38
CA ARG A 95 19.21 -9.46 18.39
C ARG A 95 19.39 -8.40 19.44
N VAL A 96 20.44 -8.56 20.26
CA VAL A 96 20.86 -7.59 21.26
C VAL A 96 22.05 -6.81 20.72
N PHE A 97 22.00 -5.49 20.84
CA PHE A 97 23.06 -4.59 20.42
C PHE A 97 23.54 -3.77 21.60
N ASP A 98 24.85 -3.79 21.82
CA ASP A 98 25.50 -2.92 22.80
C ASP A 98 25.60 -1.52 22.20
N ILE A 99 24.99 -0.54 22.86
CA ILE A 99 25.04 0.86 22.43
C ILE A 99 25.40 1.76 23.60
N ALA A 100 26.06 2.87 23.30
CA ALA A 100 26.30 3.94 24.26
C ALA A 100 25.15 4.95 24.19
N ALA A 101 24.76 5.52 25.33
CA ALA A 101 23.75 6.57 25.40
C ALA A 101 24.17 7.67 26.38
N LEU A 102 23.77 8.91 26.10
CA LEU A 102 23.91 10.01 27.05
C LEU A 102 22.62 10.15 27.87
N ARG A 103 22.72 10.00 29.19
CA ARG A 103 21.63 10.29 30.13
C ARG A 103 21.59 11.79 30.40
N VAL A 104 20.50 12.42 29.97
CA VAL A 104 20.32 13.87 30.01
C VAL A 104 19.01 14.26 30.73
N PRO A 105 18.96 15.44 31.37
CA PRO A 105 17.71 16.01 31.86
C PRO A 105 16.69 16.15 30.73
N SER A 106 15.43 15.80 31.01
CA SER A 106 14.36 15.87 30.02
C SER A 106 14.13 17.27 29.43
N LYS A 107 14.42 18.35 30.18
CA LYS A 107 14.31 19.75 29.75
C LYS A 107 15.30 20.10 28.60
N ASP A 108 16.49 19.50 28.61
CA ASP A 108 17.59 19.85 27.70
C ASP A 108 17.73 18.88 26.52
N CYS A 109 17.02 17.76 26.56
CA CYS A 109 17.13 16.66 25.61
C CYS A 109 16.94 17.10 24.14
N PHE A 110 15.98 17.98 23.85
CA PHE A 110 15.69 18.41 22.48
C PHE A 110 16.78 19.33 21.90
N THR A 111 17.33 20.21 22.74
CA THR A 111 18.45 21.09 22.38
C THR A 111 19.69 20.26 22.06
N LEU A 112 19.96 19.25 22.89
CA LEU A 112 21.09 18.34 22.70
C LEU A 112 20.90 17.41 21.50
N GLU A 113 19.69 16.92 21.24
CA GLU A 113 19.38 16.13 20.04
C GLU A 113 19.74 16.91 18.76
N SER A 114 19.35 18.19 18.70
CA SER A 114 19.62 19.04 17.53
C SER A 114 21.12 19.28 17.33
N ARG A 115 21.89 19.46 18.42
CA ARG A 115 23.36 19.62 18.36
C ARG A 115 24.08 18.34 17.95
N LEU A 116 23.54 17.18 18.32
CA LEU A 116 24.21 15.88 18.17
C LEU A 116 23.69 15.02 17.03
N ARG A 117 22.74 15.50 16.20
CA ARG A 117 22.06 14.72 15.14
C ARG A 117 22.95 13.84 14.24
N GLY A 118 24.22 14.20 14.01
CA GLY A 118 25.18 13.41 13.23
C GLY A 118 25.92 12.31 13.98
N HIS A 119 25.77 12.23 15.30
CA HIS A 119 26.43 11.26 16.18
C HIS A 119 25.43 10.36 16.93
N LEU A 120 24.14 10.55 16.68
CA LEU A 120 23.06 9.76 17.27
C LEU A 120 22.74 8.54 16.40
N LEU A 121 22.18 7.52 17.03
CA LEU A 121 21.76 6.28 16.37
C LEU A 121 20.73 6.58 15.27
N ASN A 122 21.08 6.31 14.02
CA ASN A 122 20.20 6.54 12.87
C ASN A 122 19.69 5.23 12.29
N TRP A 123 18.89 4.49 13.06
CA TRP A 123 18.31 3.21 12.66
C TRP A 123 16.82 3.35 12.30
N PRO A 124 16.33 2.67 11.25
CA PRO A 124 14.91 2.72 10.88
C PRO A 124 14.03 2.34 12.07
N ARG A 125 12.90 3.03 12.25
CA ARG A 125 11.89 2.76 13.31
C ARG A 125 12.37 2.96 14.76
N ILE A 126 13.66 3.12 15.03
CA ILE A 126 14.20 3.45 16.36
C ILE A 126 14.26 4.98 16.49
N ARG A 127 13.93 5.48 17.68
CA ARG A 127 14.05 6.91 17.99
C ARG A 127 15.37 7.15 18.69
N ASN A 128 16.01 8.27 18.37
CA ASN A 128 17.27 8.68 18.98
C ASN A 128 17.11 9.03 20.46
N ILE A 129 15.88 9.34 20.90
CA ILE A 129 15.53 9.62 22.29
C ILE A 129 14.71 8.47 22.87
N ALA A 130 15.24 7.82 23.89
CA ALA A 130 14.54 6.80 24.68
C ALA A 130 14.16 7.34 26.07
N ARG A 131 13.08 6.78 26.63
CA ARG A 131 12.64 7.06 28.01
C ARG A 131 13.06 5.91 28.90
N VAL A 132 13.62 6.22 30.06
CA VAL A 132 13.97 5.22 31.08
C VAL A 132 12.76 4.99 31.98
N THR A 133 12.35 3.74 32.16
CA THR A 133 11.27 3.37 33.07
C THR A 133 11.76 3.47 34.52
N GLY A 134 11.12 4.31 35.34
CA GLY A 134 11.47 4.46 36.76
C GLY A 134 11.91 5.88 37.18
N ASP A 135 12.24 6.74 36.22
CA ASP A 135 12.68 8.13 36.46
C ASP A 135 11.54 9.17 36.38
N ASP A 136 10.30 8.74 36.11
CA ASP A 136 9.14 9.64 36.04
C ASP A 136 8.73 10.04 37.47
N ILE A 137 9.21 11.21 37.92
CA ILE A 137 8.74 11.87 39.15
C ILE A 137 7.46 12.66 38.83
N ASP A 138 6.45 12.55 39.69
CA ASP A 138 5.21 13.32 39.60
C ASP A 138 5.53 14.83 39.61
N PRO A 139 5.04 15.64 38.66
CA PRO A 139 5.34 17.08 38.60
C PRO A 139 5.04 17.85 39.89
N GLU A 140 4.07 17.41 40.71
CA GLU A 140 3.79 18.00 42.03
C GLU A 140 4.93 17.80 43.05
N VAL A 141 5.72 16.73 42.92
CA VAL A 141 6.88 16.46 43.78
C VAL A 141 8.09 17.30 43.35
N ILE A 142 8.16 17.69 42.07
CA ILE A 142 9.22 18.56 41.54
C ILE A 142 9.07 19.98 42.12
N GLU A 143 7.84 20.52 42.19
CA GLU A 143 7.58 21.82 42.83
C GLU A 143 7.97 21.82 44.32
N LEU A 144 7.68 20.74 45.05
CA LEU A 144 8.03 20.63 46.47
C LEU A 144 9.54 20.58 46.74
N LEU A 145 10.32 20.02 45.80
CA LEU A 145 11.78 19.97 45.90
C LEU A 145 12.44 21.29 45.48
N GLU A 146 11.86 22.02 44.52
CA GLU A 146 12.34 23.35 44.11
C GLU A 146 12.06 24.41 45.19
N CYS A 147 11.02 24.25 46.02
CA CYS A 147 10.69 25.17 47.11
C CYS A 147 11.61 25.07 48.36
N GLN A 148 12.45 24.05 48.50
CA GLN A 148 13.31 23.89 49.67
C GLN A 148 14.73 24.47 49.52
N ASN A 149 15.12 24.92 48.32
CA ASN A 149 16.49 25.35 48.02
C ASN A 149 16.68 26.86 47.76
N ASN A 150 15.63 27.68 47.87
CA ASN A 150 15.77 29.13 47.79
C ASN A 150 15.52 29.77 49.16
N GLY A 151 16.58 29.84 49.97
CA GLY A 151 16.65 30.76 51.09
C GLY A 151 16.87 32.19 50.57
N ASP A 152 15.97 33.09 51.01
CA ASP A 152 16.03 34.55 51.05
C ASP A 152 16.82 35.32 49.98
N SER A 153 16.09 36.02 49.10
CA SER A 153 16.30 37.46 48.90
C SER A 153 15.15 38.08 48.11
N ASP A 154 14.58 39.14 48.68
CA ASP A 154 13.58 40.02 48.08
C ASP A 154 14.09 40.68 46.79
N ALA A 155 13.27 40.71 45.73
CA ALA A 155 13.03 41.87 44.86
C ALA A 155 12.20 41.50 43.61
N GLU A 156 11.10 42.25 43.44
CA GLU A 156 10.57 42.72 42.15
C GLU A 156 9.81 41.74 41.23
N GLU A 157 8.53 41.59 41.56
CA GLU A 157 7.39 42.07 40.75
C GLU A 157 7.66 42.37 39.26
N GLY A 158 7.24 41.46 38.36
CA GLY A 158 7.10 41.80 36.95
C GLY A 158 7.17 40.64 35.97
N ASN A 159 6.18 39.73 35.93
CA ASN A 159 5.89 38.99 34.69
C ASN A 159 4.53 38.28 34.58
N HIS A 160 3.61 38.43 35.53
CA HIS A 160 2.31 37.73 35.49
C HIS A 160 1.13 38.52 34.89
N VAL A 161 1.37 39.62 34.15
CA VAL A 161 0.27 40.49 33.67
C VAL A 161 0.05 40.44 32.14
N SER A 162 0.87 39.73 31.37
CA SER A 162 0.80 39.73 29.89
C SER A 162 0.01 38.57 29.27
N LEU A 163 -0.37 37.53 30.03
CA LEU A 163 -1.14 36.39 29.49
C LEU A 163 -2.67 36.47 29.74
N ASP A 164 -3.12 37.14 30.81
CA ASP A 164 -4.55 37.14 31.15
C ASP A 164 -5.40 38.21 30.43
N ARG A 165 -4.77 39.17 29.75
CA ARG A 165 -5.49 40.26 29.05
C ARG A 165 -6.05 39.90 27.67
N ARG A 166 -5.81 38.69 27.14
CA ARG A 166 -6.21 38.33 25.77
C ARG A 166 -7.36 37.33 25.65
N ILE A 167 -7.87 36.77 26.75
CA ILE A 167 -8.86 35.67 26.70
C ILE A 167 -10.26 36.08 27.18
N TYR A 168 -10.41 37.10 28.03
CA TYR A 168 -11.71 37.41 28.65
C TYR A 168 -12.14 38.86 28.41
N GLY A 169 -12.96 39.05 27.38
CA GLY A 169 -13.65 40.30 27.11
C GLY A 169 -14.59 40.67 28.27
N LYS A 170 -14.43 41.88 28.82
CA LYS A 170 -15.38 42.49 29.76
C LYS A 170 -16.66 42.87 29.00
N GLY A 171 -17.79 42.33 29.43
CA GLY A 171 -19.10 42.96 29.29
C GLY A 171 -19.45 43.62 30.62
N GLU A 172 -19.90 44.86 30.57
CA GLU A 172 -20.36 45.65 31.71
C GLU A 172 -21.52 44.97 32.45
N GLY A 173 -21.56 45.13 33.78
CA GLY A 173 -22.72 44.81 34.62
C GLY A 173 -22.45 43.75 35.69
N ASP A 174 -22.32 44.25 36.93
CA ASP A 174 -22.46 43.58 38.22
C ASP A 174 -21.45 42.48 38.59
N GLY A 175 -20.53 42.89 39.46
CA GLY A 175 -19.40 42.11 39.94
C GLY A 175 -19.82 40.98 40.88
N ASP A 176 -19.40 39.77 40.50
CA ASP A 176 -18.85 38.76 41.40
C ASP A 176 -18.02 37.77 40.56
N VAL A 177 -16.75 37.56 40.94
CA VAL A 177 -15.84 36.62 40.27
C VAL A 177 -16.24 35.20 40.62
N LEU A 178 -16.91 34.50 39.70
CA LEU A 178 -17.20 33.08 39.90
C LEU A 178 -15.94 32.23 39.71
N SER A 179 -15.75 31.24 40.58
CA SER A 179 -14.73 30.21 40.37
C SER A 179 -14.98 29.47 39.03
N PRO A 180 -13.94 28.94 38.37
CA PRO A 180 -14.08 28.22 37.10
C PRO A 180 -15.10 27.07 37.14
N VAL A 181 -15.29 26.48 38.32
CA VAL A 181 -16.26 25.40 38.56
C VAL A 181 -17.68 25.94 38.62
N LEU A 182 -17.91 27.04 39.35
CA LEU A 182 -19.23 27.67 39.46
C LEU A 182 -19.67 28.34 38.15
N TYR A 183 -18.71 28.86 37.37
CA TYR A 183 -18.96 29.37 36.03
C TYR A 183 -19.43 28.25 35.07
N ARG A 184 -18.78 27.08 35.12
CA ARG A 184 -19.19 25.89 34.36
C ARG A 184 -20.57 25.39 34.76
N ASP A 185 -20.89 25.38 36.05
CA ASP A 185 -22.17 24.90 36.56
C ASP A 185 -23.32 25.88 36.22
N ARG A 186 -23.06 27.19 36.25
CA ARG A 186 -23.98 28.22 35.74
C ARG A 186 -24.21 28.08 34.23
N LEU A 187 -23.16 27.81 33.45
CA LEU A 187 -23.27 27.54 32.01
C LEU A 187 -24.11 26.31 31.73
N ALA A 188 -23.94 25.22 32.49
CA ALA A 188 -24.73 24.01 32.34
C ALA A 188 -26.22 24.22 32.66
N LYS A 189 -26.53 25.07 33.66
CA LYS A 189 -27.91 25.38 34.08
C LYS A 189 -28.63 26.38 33.16
N THR A 190 -27.89 27.27 32.50
CA THR A 190 -28.45 28.30 31.60
C THR A 190 -28.54 27.85 30.13
N PHE A 191 -28.03 26.67 29.79
CA PHE A 191 -28.02 26.14 28.43
C PHE A 191 -29.38 25.51 28.05
N ASN A 192 -30.28 26.32 27.52
CA ASN A 192 -31.52 25.84 26.90
C ASN A 192 -31.30 25.44 25.42
N SER A 193 -32.25 24.68 24.87
CA SER A 193 -32.21 23.99 23.57
C SER A 193 -32.00 24.89 22.33
N ARG A 194 -31.90 26.22 22.49
CA ARG A 194 -31.55 27.17 21.42
C ARG A 194 -30.05 27.50 21.33
N GLY A 195 -29.23 27.12 22.31
CA GLY A 195 -27.77 27.36 22.30
C GLY A 195 -26.98 26.61 21.21
N PHE A 196 -27.60 25.59 20.59
CA PHE A 196 -26.95 24.70 19.62
C PHE A 196 -26.63 25.33 18.26
N VAL A 197 -27.19 26.50 17.94
CA VAL A 197 -26.97 27.17 16.64
C VAL A 197 -25.67 27.98 16.63
N LYS A 198 -25.21 28.48 17.79
CA LYS A 198 -24.03 29.38 17.86
C LYS A 198 -22.68 28.69 18.08
N PHE A 199 -22.63 27.43 18.53
CA PHE A 199 -21.35 26.77 18.85
C PHE A 199 -21.25 25.33 18.35
N ARG A 200 -20.86 25.17 17.08
CA ARG A 200 -20.77 23.87 16.37
C ARG A 200 -19.71 22.91 16.93
N ASN A 201 -18.72 23.43 17.66
CA ASN A 201 -17.58 22.65 18.19
C ASN A 201 -17.79 22.05 19.59
N LEU A 202 -18.80 22.50 20.34
CA LEU A 202 -19.06 22.03 21.71
C LEU A 202 -19.83 20.68 21.78
N ALA A 203 -20.45 20.25 20.68
CA ALA A 203 -21.16 18.96 20.59
C ALA A 203 -20.25 17.71 20.65
N LYS A 204 -18.93 17.88 20.55
CA LYS A 204 -17.96 16.78 20.73
C LYS A 204 -17.66 16.46 22.20
N ILE A 205 -17.94 17.38 23.12
CA ILE A 205 -17.55 17.28 24.53
C ILE A 205 -18.67 16.69 25.40
N SER A 206 -19.93 16.79 24.97
CA SER A 206 -21.10 16.29 25.72
C SER A 206 -21.49 14.83 25.43
N ARG A 207 -20.72 14.08 24.63
CA ARG A 207 -20.96 12.64 24.45
C ARG A 207 -20.37 11.87 25.65
N PRO A 208 -21.16 11.09 26.41
CA PRO A 208 -20.60 10.25 27.46
C PRO A 208 -19.63 9.22 26.84
N LYS A 209 -18.46 9.04 27.45
CA LYS A 209 -17.50 8.00 27.05
C LYS A 209 -18.18 6.63 27.12
N ARG A 210 -18.12 5.86 26.03
CA ARG A 210 -18.59 4.46 25.98
C ARG A 210 -17.95 3.66 27.13
N LYS A 211 -18.77 3.17 28.07
CA LYS A 211 -18.34 2.24 29.13
C LYS A 211 -17.84 0.93 28.48
N LYS A 212 -16.56 0.61 28.65
CA LYS A 212 -16.04 -0.76 28.49
C LYS A 212 -16.64 -1.60 29.62
N LYS A 213 -17.31 -2.71 29.29
CA LYS A 213 -17.76 -3.73 30.25
C LYS A 213 -16.52 -4.30 30.96
N LYS A 214 -16.41 -4.08 32.27
CA LYS A 214 -15.53 -4.87 33.16
C LYS A 214 -16.20 -6.24 33.34
N LYS A 215 -15.54 -7.32 32.93
CA LYS A 215 -15.76 -8.63 33.55
C LYS A 215 -15.05 -8.60 34.90
N GLU A 216 -15.72 -9.08 35.94
CA GLU A 216 -15.12 -9.38 37.23
C GLU A 216 -14.25 -10.62 37.03
N GLU A 217 -12.93 -10.46 37.19
CA GLU A 217 -12.00 -11.56 37.43
C GLU A 217 -11.32 -11.24 38.76
N GLU A 218 -11.31 -12.26 39.62
CA GLU A 218 -10.79 -12.26 40.98
C GLU A 218 -9.29 -11.99 41.01
N ASN A 219 -8.86 -11.51 42.18
CA ASN A 219 -7.49 -11.16 42.54
C ASN A 219 -6.44 -12.16 42.03
N ASN A 220 -5.54 -11.68 41.17
CA ASN A 220 -4.16 -12.15 41.16
C ASN A 220 -3.24 -10.98 40.79
N GLU A 221 -2.36 -10.63 41.73
CA GLU A 221 -1.32 -9.62 41.54
C GLU A 221 -0.31 -10.12 40.51
N GLY A 222 -0.06 -9.34 39.45
CA GLY A 222 1.01 -9.62 38.51
C GLY A 222 0.74 -9.12 37.09
N SER A 223 1.65 -8.28 36.58
CA SER A 223 1.74 -7.77 35.20
C SER A 223 0.80 -6.61 34.83
N ARG A 224 1.31 -5.38 35.00
CA ARG A 224 0.81 -4.20 34.27
C ARG A 224 0.98 -4.47 32.77
N HIS A 225 -0.12 -4.47 32.03
CA HIS A 225 -0.16 -4.58 30.57
C HIS A 225 0.91 -3.72 29.86
N ILE A 226 1.98 -4.38 29.40
CA ILE A 226 2.94 -3.83 28.45
C ILE A 226 2.19 -3.53 27.15
N ARG A 227 2.39 -2.32 26.61
CA ARG A 227 1.82 -1.93 25.31
C ARG A 227 2.26 -2.95 24.26
N LYS A 228 1.25 -3.56 23.63
CA LYS A 228 1.29 -4.70 22.71
C LYS A 228 2.06 -4.49 21.39
N ASN A 229 3.14 -3.70 21.33
CA ASN A 229 4.00 -3.51 20.15
C ASN A 229 5.35 -2.90 20.57
N GLY A 230 6.11 -3.59 21.42
CA GLY A 230 7.50 -3.25 21.72
C GLY A 230 8.42 -4.00 20.78
N PHE A 231 8.59 -3.56 19.53
CA PHE A 231 9.51 -4.21 18.58
C PHE A 231 10.99 -4.01 18.97
N ALA A 232 11.25 -3.11 19.93
CA ALA A 232 12.55 -2.92 20.54
C ALA A 232 12.38 -2.61 22.03
N VAL A 233 13.30 -3.12 22.85
CA VAL A 233 13.43 -2.83 24.28
C VAL A 233 14.84 -2.30 24.53
N LEU A 234 14.96 -1.31 25.39
CA LEU A 234 16.24 -0.71 25.77
C LEU A 234 16.44 -0.88 27.27
N GLU A 235 17.53 -1.53 27.66
CA GLU A 235 17.91 -1.77 29.05
C GLU A 235 19.22 -1.05 29.35
N VAL A 236 19.27 -0.34 30.47
CA VAL A 236 20.48 0.34 30.96
C VAL A 236 21.28 -0.66 31.79
N LEU A 237 22.57 -0.80 31.50
CA LEU A 237 23.49 -1.55 32.34
C LEU A 237 24.01 -0.67 33.46
N GLU A 238 23.73 -1.06 34.70
CA GLU A 238 24.41 -0.51 35.87
C GLU A 238 25.74 -1.25 36.02
N ASP A 239 26.87 -0.55 35.98
CA ASP A 239 28.18 -1.17 36.19
C ASP A 239 28.28 -1.64 37.66
N GLU A 240 28.06 -2.93 37.91
CA GLU A 240 28.45 -3.56 39.17
C GLU A 240 29.97 -3.72 39.19
N GLU A 241 30.69 -2.76 39.77
CA GLU A 241 32.11 -2.95 40.09
C GLU A 241 32.24 -4.13 41.07
N GLU A 242 32.92 -5.20 40.61
CA GLU A 242 33.21 -6.47 41.30
C GLU A 242 34.01 -6.33 42.62
N GLY A 243 34.22 -5.12 43.16
CA GLY A 243 35.01 -4.88 44.38
C GLY A 243 34.19 -4.54 45.64
N SER A 244 32.87 -4.46 45.58
CA SER A 244 32.08 -3.84 46.67
C SER A 244 31.46 -4.80 47.70
N VAL A 245 31.72 -6.11 47.61
CA VAL A 245 31.09 -7.10 48.50
C VAL A 245 31.62 -7.01 49.93
N GLU A 246 32.89 -6.61 50.16
CA GLU A 246 33.47 -6.54 51.51
C GLU A 246 33.20 -5.21 52.27
N LEU A 247 32.86 -4.12 51.59
CA LEU A 247 32.57 -2.82 52.22
C LEU A 247 31.07 -2.59 52.51
N LYS A 248 30.18 -3.44 51.97
CA LYS A 248 28.72 -3.36 52.17
C LYS A 248 28.25 -3.72 53.58
N ASN A 249 29.07 -4.42 54.36
CA ASN A 249 28.69 -4.90 55.69
C ASN A 249 29.15 -4.00 56.85
N LEU A 250 29.87 -2.90 56.57
CA LEU A 250 30.50 -2.05 57.61
C LEU A 250 30.00 -0.60 57.65
N LEU A 251 29.28 -0.14 56.63
CA LEU A 251 28.66 1.19 56.57
C LEU A 251 27.19 0.99 56.21
N GLY A 252 26.28 1.35 57.11
CA GLY A 252 24.83 1.13 56.98
C GLY A 252 24.23 1.67 55.68
N GLU A 253 22.96 1.31 55.42
CA GLU A 253 22.21 1.45 54.15
C GLU A 253 22.09 2.87 53.52
N GLU A 254 22.83 3.86 53.99
CA GLU A 254 22.75 5.26 53.52
C GLU A 254 23.76 5.64 52.42
N PHE A 255 24.67 4.75 52.00
CA PHE A 255 25.54 4.98 50.84
C PHE A 255 25.04 4.25 49.59
N LYS A 256 23.86 4.64 49.09
CA LYS A 256 23.49 4.39 47.69
C LYS A 256 24.16 5.46 46.83
N ARG A 257 25.14 5.05 45.99
CA ARG A 257 25.70 5.90 44.92
C ARG A 257 24.56 6.63 44.21
N ASN A 258 24.74 7.94 43.99
CA ASN A 258 23.76 8.93 43.51
C ASN A 258 22.78 8.40 42.46
N LYS A 259 21.65 7.85 42.91
CA LYS A 259 20.54 7.52 42.02
C LYS A 259 19.99 8.84 41.48
N TRP A 260 20.04 9.02 40.16
CA TRP A 260 19.57 10.23 39.49
C TRP A 260 18.20 10.67 40.03
N ARG A 261 18.08 11.91 40.50
CA ARG A 261 16.82 12.44 41.05
C ARG A 261 16.13 13.34 40.04
N GLY A 262 15.29 12.78 39.16
CA GLY A 262 14.50 13.59 38.22
C GLY A 262 14.22 12.91 36.88
N PRO A 263 13.32 13.48 36.06
CA PRO A 263 12.95 12.91 34.76
C PRO A 263 14.09 13.00 33.74
N THR A 264 14.61 11.83 33.34
CA THR A 264 15.70 11.71 32.35
C THR A 264 15.25 11.24 30.98
N ARG A 265 16.12 11.44 30.00
CA ARG A 265 16.05 10.87 28.65
C ARG A 265 17.41 10.29 28.28
N LEU A 266 17.42 9.25 27.46
CA LEU A 266 18.63 8.69 26.87
C LEU A 266 18.73 9.15 25.42
N LEU A 267 19.85 9.78 25.07
CA LEU A 267 20.24 10.06 23.69
C LEU A 267 21.12 8.91 23.20
N LEU A 268 20.58 8.05 22.33
CA LEU A 268 21.28 6.90 21.79
C LEU A 268 22.36 7.36 20.81
N LEU A 269 23.60 6.98 21.07
CA LEU A 269 24.74 7.27 20.20
C LEU A 269 24.85 6.24 19.08
N ASP A 270 25.54 6.58 18.01
CA ASP A 270 25.87 5.66 16.92
C ASP A 270 26.55 4.38 17.46
N GLU A 271 26.23 3.23 16.84
CA GLU A 271 26.80 1.90 17.12
C GLU A 271 28.33 1.93 17.21
N ARG A 272 29.00 2.78 16.41
CA ARG A 272 30.46 2.94 16.38
C ARG A 272 31.08 3.45 17.69
N TYR A 273 30.26 3.99 18.59
CA TYR A 273 30.67 4.51 19.89
C TYR A 273 30.37 3.54 21.04
N ALA A 274 29.82 2.36 20.76
CA ALA A 274 29.64 1.32 21.76
C ALA A 274 30.99 0.90 22.39
N GLY A 275 31.02 0.78 23.73
CA GLY A 275 32.20 0.35 24.48
C GLY A 275 33.35 1.36 24.57
N LYS A 276 33.24 2.54 23.94
CA LYS A 276 34.28 3.56 23.96
C LYS A 276 34.19 4.45 25.21
N GLY A 277 35.33 4.72 25.82
CA GLY A 277 35.44 5.70 26.91
C GLY A 277 35.23 7.13 26.41
N VAL A 278 35.02 8.07 27.35
CA VAL A 278 34.79 9.50 27.05
C VAL A 278 35.89 10.12 26.18
N GLU A 279 37.13 9.62 26.31
CA GLU A 279 38.32 10.04 25.55
C GLU A 279 38.25 9.74 24.04
N GLU A 280 37.47 8.75 23.62
CA GLU A 280 37.38 8.32 22.20
C GLU A 280 36.11 8.81 21.50
N LEU A 281 35.27 9.58 22.20
CA LEU A 281 34.05 10.16 21.64
C LEU A 281 34.35 11.39 20.77
N PRO A 282 33.45 11.73 19.81
CA PRO A 282 33.55 12.94 19.02
C PRO A 282 33.66 14.21 19.86
N GLU A 283 34.41 15.20 19.36
CA GLU A 283 34.64 16.48 20.04
C GLU A 283 33.32 17.20 20.39
N ALA A 284 32.29 17.04 19.57
CA ALA A 284 30.95 17.58 19.84
C ALA A 284 30.31 16.98 21.10
N ILE A 285 30.50 15.69 21.37
CA ILE A 285 29.99 15.02 22.57
C ILE A 285 30.84 15.41 23.79
N LYS A 286 32.16 15.45 23.64
CA LYS A 286 33.09 15.90 24.69
C LYS A 286 32.82 17.32 25.14
N ALA A 287 32.56 18.24 24.19
CA ALA A 287 32.21 19.62 24.48
C ALA A 287 30.91 19.73 25.30
N VAL A 288 29.89 18.92 24.98
CA VAL A 288 28.64 18.86 25.74
C VAL A 288 28.90 18.34 27.17
N LEU A 289 29.66 17.26 27.33
CA LEU A 289 30.01 16.72 28.65
C LEU A 289 30.79 17.75 29.50
N ALA A 290 31.73 18.47 28.90
CA ALA A 290 32.53 19.50 29.57
C ALA A 290 31.73 20.77 29.91
N GLU A 291 30.82 21.21 29.03
CA GLU A 291 29.94 22.37 29.27
C GLU A 291 29.04 22.15 30.49
N TYR A 292 28.46 20.96 30.59
CA TYR A 292 27.54 20.60 31.67
C TYR A 292 28.26 20.24 32.97
N GLY A 293 29.47 19.66 32.90
CA GLY A 293 30.32 19.44 34.07
C GLY A 293 30.79 20.74 34.75
N LYS A 294 30.82 21.87 34.02
CA LYS A 294 31.21 23.19 34.56
C LYS A 294 30.04 24.07 35.03
N LYS A 295 28.80 23.77 34.61
CA LYS A 295 27.63 24.67 34.79
C LYS A 295 26.63 24.25 35.86
N SER A 296 26.65 23.02 36.36
CA SER A 296 25.58 22.56 37.26
C SER A 296 26.10 21.69 38.41
N THR A 297 25.84 22.13 39.64
CA THR A 297 26.08 21.38 40.88
C THR A 297 25.02 20.30 41.17
N THR A 298 23.98 20.18 40.33
CA THR A 298 22.83 19.30 40.61
C THR A 298 22.52 18.22 39.55
N PHE A 299 22.94 18.38 38.28
CA PHE A 299 22.69 17.37 37.24
C PHE A 299 23.87 17.23 36.27
N THR A 300 24.63 16.14 36.41
CA THR A 300 25.74 15.78 35.52
C THR A 300 25.25 14.90 34.38
N ILE A 301 25.47 15.29 33.11
CA ILE A 301 25.23 14.37 31.98
C ILE A 301 26.15 13.16 32.14
N GLU A 302 25.58 11.96 32.03
CA GLU A 302 26.29 10.70 32.24
C GLU A 302 26.32 9.88 30.95
N LEU A 303 27.47 9.26 30.66
CA LEU A 303 27.59 8.27 29.60
C LEU A 303 27.21 6.90 30.16
N VAL A 304 26.21 6.27 29.57
CA VAL A 304 25.59 5.02 30.04
C VAL A 304 25.70 3.96 28.94
N LYS A 305 25.99 2.72 29.33
CA LYS A 305 25.93 1.56 28.44
C LYS A 305 24.51 1.01 28.42
N CYS A 306 24.00 0.69 27.24
CA CYS A 306 22.66 0.15 27.09
C CYS A 306 22.64 -1.08 26.16
N HIS A 307 21.80 -2.05 26.48
CA HIS A 307 21.40 -3.13 25.59
C HIS A 307 20.15 -2.72 24.83
N LEU A 308 20.25 -2.61 23.51
CA LEU A 308 19.11 -2.44 22.61
C LEU A 308 18.74 -3.79 22.02
N THR A 309 17.64 -4.37 22.50
CA THR A 309 17.09 -5.63 22.02
C THR A 309 16.06 -5.38 20.94
N LEU A 310 16.29 -5.90 19.73
CA LEU A 310 15.37 -5.87 18.59
C LEU A 310 14.69 -7.23 18.45
N PHE A 311 13.36 -7.24 18.42
CA PHE A 311 12.55 -8.46 18.30
C PHE A 311 12.11 -8.73 16.86
N TYR A 312 11.47 -9.88 16.63
CA TYR A 312 10.90 -10.29 15.34
C TYR A 312 10.18 -9.14 14.61
N ASP A 313 9.30 -8.41 15.29
CA ASP A 313 8.51 -7.31 14.73
C ASP A 313 9.31 -6.13 14.15
N TYR A 314 10.58 -5.99 14.50
CA TYR A 314 11.46 -4.96 13.96
C TYR A 314 11.83 -5.21 12.49
N TRP A 315 12.11 -6.47 12.17
CA TRP A 315 12.64 -6.89 10.88
C TRP A 315 11.58 -6.83 9.78
N GLN A 316 12.02 -6.48 8.57
CA GLN A 316 11.19 -6.49 7.38
C GLN A 316 10.93 -7.92 6.91
N MET A 317 9.86 -8.10 6.14
CA MET A 317 9.46 -9.39 5.59
C MET A 317 10.60 -10.04 4.78
N ASN A 318 11.27 -9.27 3.93
CA ASN A 318 12.34 -9.79 3.07
C ASN A 318 13.55 -10.27 3.87
N GLU A 319 13.95 -9.55 4.92
CA GLU A 319 15.10 -9.92 5.77
C GLU A 319 14.85 -11.24 6.51
N ILE A 320 13.61 -11.44 6.99
CA ILE A 320 13.22 -12.68 7.65
C ILE A 320 13.18 -13.84 6.65
N LEU A 321 12.58 -13.63 5.48
CA LEU A 321 12.52 -14.67 4.46
C LEU A 321 13.91 -15.04 3.94
N GLU A 322 14.82 -14.08 3.79
CA GLU A 322 16.21 -14.32 3.39
C GLU A 322 16.97 -15.14 4.43
N ALA A 323 16.70 -14.93 5.72
CA ALA A 323 17.30 -15.73 6.80
C ALA A 323 16.70 -17.14 6.95
N LEU A 324 15.47 -17.36 6.46
CA LEU A 324 14.75 -18.63 6.58
C LEU A 324 14.89 -19.54 5.34
N LEU A 325 14.99 -18.94 4.16
CA LEU A 325 15.05 -19.64 2.90
C LEU A 325 16.51 -19.96 2.54
N PRO A 326 16.76 -21.03 1.75
CA PRO A 326 18.11 -21.32 1.26
C PRO A 326 18.71 -20.16 0.46
N GLU A 327 20.02 -19.90 0.60
CA GLU A 327 20.71 -18.76 -0.05
C GLU A 327 20.58 -18.72 -1.58
N VAL A 328 20.39 -19.88 -2.21
CA VAL A 328 20.24 -20.02 -3.67
C VAL A 328 18.83 -19.63 -4.14
N MET A 329 17.86 -19.53 -3.23
CA MET A 329 16.45 -19.29 -3.55
C MET A 329 16.14 -17.80 -3.66
N ILE A 330 15.39 -17.42 -4.70
CA ILE A 330 14.95 -16.03 -4.86
C ILE A 330 13.78 -15.75 -3.91
N VAL A 331 13.97 -14.83 -2.96
CA VAL A 331 12.92 -14.46 -2.00
C VAL A 331 11.68 -13.88 -2.71
N PRO A 332 10.46 -14.42 -2.46
CA PRO A 332 9.24 -13.85 -3.00
C PRO A 332 8.92 -12.51 -2.31
N SER A 333 9.24 -11.42 -3.00
CA SER A 333 9.12 -10.06 -2.45
C SER A 333 7.78 -9.36 -2.73
N ALA A 334 6.96 -9.91 -3.64
CA ALA A 334 5.72 -9.28 -4.09
C ALA A 334 4.54 -10.26 -4.10
N PHE A 335 3.38 -9.74 -3.71
CA PHE A 335 2.10 -10.47 -3.73
C PHE A 335 0.96 -9.54 -4.15
N GLU A 336 -0.11 -10.13 -4.70
CA GLU A 336 -1.32 -9.39 -5.02
C GLU A 336 -2.21 -9.27 -3.77
N THR A 337 -2.96 -8.18 -3.64
CA THR A 337 -3.92 -8.00 -2.54
C THR A 337 -5.33 -7.86 -3.08
N VAL A 338 -6.26 -8.59 -2.45
CA VAL A 338 -7.69 -8.54 -2.71
C VAL A 338 -8.43 -8.38 -1.40
N GLY A 339 -8.70 -7.12 -1.03
CA GLY A 339 -9.21 -6.78 0.30
C GLY A 339 -8.22 -7.21 1.38
N HIS A 340 -8.62 -8.13 2.27
CA HIS A 340 -7.76 -8.68 3.32
C HIS A 340 -7.00 -9.96 2.93
N ILE A 341 -7.15 -10.42 1.69
CA ILE A 341 -6.52 -11.65 1.20
C ILE A 341 -5.24 -11.29 0.44
N ALA A 342 -4.12 -11.90 0.81
CA ALA A 342 -2.87 -11.83 0.07
C ALA A 342 -2.73 -13.07 -0.81
N HIS A 343 -2.47 -12.84 -2.09
CA HIS A 343 -2.32 -13.89 -3.11
C HIS A 343 -0.85 -13.99 -3.51
N LEU A 344 -0.22 -15.10 -3.12
CA LEU A 344 1.16 -15.45 -3.46
C LEU A 344 1.20 -16.15 -4.82
N ASN A 345 2.29 -15.92 -5.56
CA ASN A 345 2.61 -16.64 -6.78
C ASN A 345 3.92 -17.40 -6.54
N LEU A 346 3.81 -18.53 -5.84
CA LEU A 346 4.94 -19.36 -5.48
C LEU A 346 5.41 -20.19 -6.70
N ARG A 347 6.72 -20.30 -6.87
CA ARG A 347 7.35 -21.19 -7.87
C ARG A 347 7.55 -22.56 -7.25
N ASP A 348 7.84 -23.56 -8.07
CA ASP A 348 8.08 -24.94 -7.62
C ASP A 348 9.15 -25.02 -6.52
N GLU A 349 10.22 -24.22 -6.65
CA GLU A 349 11.29 -24.08 -5.65
C GLU A 349 10.79 -23.57 -4.29
N HIS A 350 9.71 -22.77 -4.25
CA HIS A 350 9.14 -22.22 -3.02
C HIS A 350 8.12 -23.16 -2.34
N LEU A 351 7.59 -24.16 -3.06
CA LEU A 351 6.49 -25.00 -2.56
C LEU A 351 6.81 -25.73 -1.24
N PRO A 352 8.03 -26.24 -1.00
CA PRO A 352 8.39 -26.84 0.29
C PRO A 352 8.26 -25.88 1.47
N TYR A 353 8.44 -24.57 1.23
CA TYR A 353 8.42 -23.52 2.25
C TYR A 353 7.12 -22.70 2.25
N LYS A 354 6.08 -23.15 1.52
CA LYS A 354 4.86 -22.35 1.28
C LYS A 354 4.15 -21.90 2.56
N LYS A 355 4.03 -22.78 3.56
CA LYS A 355 3.40 -22.47 4.86
C LYS A 355 4.23 -21.44 5.64
N LEU A 356 5.55 -21.61 5.66
CA LEU A 356 6.49 -20.69 6.32
C LEU A 356 6.45 -19.30 5.69
N ILE A 357 6.55 -19.21 4.36
CA ILE A 357 6.45 -17.95 3.62
C ILE A 357 5.11 -17.27 3.92
N ALA A 358 4.01 -18.03 3.88
CA ALA A 358 2.69 -17.50 4.15
C ALA A 358 2.53 -16.98 5.59
N LYS A 359 3.12 -17.64 6.59
CA LYS A 359 3.13 -17.19 7.98
C LYS A 359 3.82 -15.84 8.13
N VAL A 360 5.02 -15.70 7.56
CA VAL A 360 5.78 -14.44 7.60
C VAL A 360 5.01 -13.32 6.88
N VAL A 361 4.44 -13.60 5.70
CA VAL A 361 3.60 -12.64 4.97
C VAL A 361 2.40 -12.21 5.81
N LEU A 362 1.72 -13.16 6.47
CA LEU A 362 0.58 -12.86 7.32
C LEU A 362 0.98 -11.98 8.50
N ASP A 363 2.01 -12.37 9.26
CA ASP A 363 2.43 -11.65 10.47
C ASP A 363 2.86 -10.22 10.18
N LYS A 364 3.65 -10.02 9.12
CA LYS A 364 4.16 -8.70 8.75
C LYS A 364 3.12 -7.76 8.16
N ASN A 365 1.95 -8.26 7.79
CA ASN A 365 0.89 -7.48 7.17
C ASN A 365 -0.40 -7.41 8.03
N LYS A 366 -0.39 -7.94 9.25
CA LYS A 366 -1.49 -7.78 10.21
C LYS A 366 -1.68 -6.30 10.61
N PRO A 367 -2.92 -5.83 10.88
CA PRO A 367 -4.19 -6.56 10.76
C PRO A 367 -4.83 -6.45 9.36
N LYS A 368 -4.14 -5.85 8.38
CA LYS A 368 -4.70 -5.58 7.04
C LYS A 368 -4.91 -6.87 6.26
N ILE A 369 -3.93 -7.77 6.30
CA ILE A 369 -4.02 -9.11 5.73
C ILE A 369 -4.46 -10.08 6.83
N GLN A 370 -5.44 -10.90 6.52
CA GLN A 370 -5.99 -11.92 7.44
C GLN A 370 -5.90 -13.33 6.86
N THR A 371 -5.76 -13.45 5.54
CA THR A 371 -5.68 -14.73 4.84
C THR A 371 -4.61 -14.64 3.78
N VAL A 372 -3.77 -15.66 3.69
CA VAL A 372 -2.75 -15.80 2.64
C VAL A 372 -3.07 -17.04 1.84
N VAL A 373 -3.11 -16.90 0.51
CA VAL A 373 -3.44 -17.98 -0.42
C VAL A 373 -2.35 -18.13 -1.47
N ASN A 374 -2.25 -19.32 -2.04
CA ASN A 374 -1.47 -19.58 -3.24
C ASN A 374 -2.37 -20.14 -4.33
N LYS A 375 -2.05 -19.83 -5.58
CA LYS A 375 -2.75 -20.39 -6.74
C LYS A 375 -2.16 -21.75 -7.10
N THR A 376 -3.00 -22.77 -7.14
CA THR A 376 -2.57 -24.14 -7.42
C THR A 376 -2.49 -24.43 -8.91
N ASP A 377 -3.43 -23.93 -9.72
CA ASP A 377 -3.54 -24.31 -11.13
C ASP A 377 -3.91 -23.19 -12.10
N SER A 378 -3.67 -23.43 -13.40
CA SER A 378 -4.18 -22.59 -14.49
C SER A 378 -5.71 -22.60 -14.55
N ILE A 379 -6.28 -21.45 -14.92
CA ILE A 379 -7.74 -21.25 -14.97
C ILE A 379 -8.31 -22.10 -16.13
N HIS A 380 -8.96 -23.21 -15.82
CA HIS A 380 -9.47 -24.17 -16.81
C HIS A 380 -10.99 -24.39 -16.80
N ASN A 381 -11.75 -23.70 -15.95
CA ASN A 381 -13.21 -23.85 -15.88
C ASN A 381 -13.97 -22.75 -16.63
N GLU A 382 -15.21 -23.06 -17.02
CA GLU A 382 -16.11 -22.15 -17.75
C GLU A 382 -16.34 -20.82 -17.02
N TYR A 383 -16.39 -20.86 -15.69
CA TYR A 383 -16.59 -19.68 -14.83
C TYR A 383 -15.30 -18.92 -14.49
N ARG A 384 -14.15 -19.39 -14.98
CA ARG A 384 -12.83 -18.81 -14.75
C ARG A 384 -12.46 -18.59 -13.27
N THR A 385 -12.97 -19.42 -12.36
CA THR A 385 -12.58 -19.34 -10.94
C THR A 385 -11.16 -19.85 -10.76
N MET A 386 -10.44 -19.25 -9.81
CA MET A 386 -9.07 -19.66 -9.50
C MET A 386 -9.14 -20.75 -8.42
N GLN A 387 -8.42 -21.85 -8.61
CA GLN A 387 -8.20 -22.79 -7.52
C GLN A 387 -7.14 -22.18 -6.59
N LEU A 388 -7.55 -21.94 -5.35
CA LEU A 388 -6.76 -21.27 -4.33
C LEU A 388 -6.60 -22.19 -3.13
N GLU A 389 -5.36 -22.40 -2.72
CA GLU A 389 -5.01 -23.07 -1.48
C GLU A 389 -4.81 -22.00 -0.40
N VAL A 390 -5.52 -22.13 0.73
CA VAL A 390 -5.25 -21.29 1.91
C VAL A 390 -4.00 -21.79 2.59
N LEU A 391 -3.00 -20.92 2.72
CA LEU A 391 -1.71 -21.26 3.32
C LEU A 391 -1.58 -20.79 4.77
N ALA A 392 -2.22 -19.66 5.12
CA ALA A 392 -2.17 -19.12 6.48
C ALA A 392 -3.37 -18.19 6.77
N GLY A 393 -3.74 -18.11 8.06
CA GLY A 393 -4.74 -17.16 8.56
C GLY A 393 -6.17 -17.69 8.51
N ASN A 394 -7.14 -16.83 8.22
CA ASN A 394 -8.55 -17.23 8.18
C ASN A 394 -8.85 -18.06 6.93
N HIS A 395 -9.66 -19.10 7.05
CA HIS A 395 -10.05 -19.97 5.93
C HIS A 395 -11.14 -19.35 5.01
N SER A 396 -11.54 -18.10 5.24
CA SER A 396 -12.55 -17.42 4.43
C SER A 396 -11.94 -16.78 3.18
N LEU A 397 -12.47 -17.11 2.00
CA LEU A 397 -12.11 -16.48 0.72
C LEU A 397 -13.07 -15.33 0.31
N VAL A 398 -14.07 -15.05 1.16
CA VAL A 398 -14.97 -13.90 1.01
C VAL A 398 -14.30 -12.64 1.52
N THR A 399 -14.21 -11.59 0.70
CA THR A 399 -13.54 -10.34 1.03
C THR A 399 -14.28 -9.12 0.46
N THR A 400 -13.96 -7.93 0.98
CA THR A 400 -14.42 -6.65 0.43
C THR A 400 -13.26 -5.91 -0.19
N VAL A 401 -13.38 -5.60 -1.48
CA VAL A 401 -12.44 -4.78 -2.22
C VAL A 401 -13.00 -3.37 -2.36
N VAL A 402 -12.15 -2.37 -2.17
CA VAL A 402 -12.50 -0.97 -2.43
C VAL A 402 -11.71 -0.48 -3.63
N GLU A 403 -12.40 -0.16 -4.71
CA GLU A 403 -11.80 0.38 -5.93
C GLU A 403 -12.51 1.68 -6.30
N ASN A 404 -11.76 2.79 -6.43
CA ASN A 404 -12.28 4.10 -6.80
C ASN A 404 -13.49 4.56 -5.95
N GLY A 405 -13.48 4.22 -4.65
CA GLY A 405 -14.55 4.55 -3.70
C GLY A 405 -15.79 3.65 -3.76
N ILE A 406 -15.79 2.64 -4.63
CA ILE A 406 -16.85 1.64 -4.77
C ILE A 406 -16.43 0.37 -4.04
N ARG A 407 -17.37 -0.24 -3.32
CA ARG A 407 -17.11 -1.45 -2.54
C ARG A 407 -17.67 -2.67 -3.26
N PHE A 408 -16.83 -3.69 -3.41
CA PHE A 408 -17.17 -4.95 -4.05
C PHE A 408 -16.97 -6.07 -3.03
N GLN A 409 -18.05 -6.75 -2.68
CA GLN A 409 -17.95 -8.04 -2.01
C GLN A 409 -17.69 -9.11 -3.07
N VAL A 410 -16.69 -9.94 -2.82
CA VAL A 410 -16.25 -11.00 -3.74
C VAL A 410 -15.90 -12.24 -2.94
N ASP A 411 -16.15 -13.41 -3.52
CA ASP A 411 -15.65 -14.68 -3.02
C ASP A 411 -14.70 -15.29 -4.05
N LEU A 412 -13.41 -15.30 -3.72
CA LEU A 412 -12.38 -15.74 -4.65
C LEU A 412 -12.45 -17.23 -4.99
N ALA A 413 -13.18 -18.03 -4.21
CA ALA A 413 -13.41 -19.44 -4.53
C ALA A 413 -14.38 -19.63 -5.71
N THR A 414 -15.39 -18.75 -5.81
CA THR A 414 -16.56 -18.94 -6.68
C THR A 414 -16.63 -17.94 -7.84
N VAL A 415 -15.86 -16.85 -7.80
CA VAL A 415 -15.90 -15.80 -8.84
C VAL A 415 -14.52 -15.35 -9.30
N TYR A 416 -14.42 -14.88 -10.54
CA TYR A 416 -13.21 -14.25 -11.06
C TYR A 416 -13.09 -12.79 -10.58
N TRP A 417 -11.93 -12.42 -10.04
CA TRP A 417 -11.57 -11.03 -9.75
C TRP A 417 -10.12 -10.75 -10.14
N ASN A 418 -9.86 -9.51 -10.59
CA ASN A 418 -8.50 -9.04 -10.86
C ASN A 418 -8.34 -7.55 -10.53
N SER A 419 -7.58 -7.27 -9.46
CA SER A 419 -7.28 -5.91 -9.01
C SER A 419 -6.33 -5.16 -9.96
N ARG A 420 -5.51 -5.86 -10.77
CA ARG A 420 -4.58 -5.22 -11.73
C ARG A 420 -5.28 -4.54 -12.89
N LEU A 421 -6.57 -4.81 -13.12
CA LEU A 421 -7.37 -4.18 -14.17
C LEU A 421 -8.03 -2.86 -13.73
N ALA A 422 -7.79 -2.38 -12.51
CA ALA A 422 -8.40 -1.15 -11.98
C ALA A 422 -8.17 0.08 -12.88
N THR A 423 -6.94 0.25 -13.37
CA THR A 423 -6.58 1.38 -14.24
C THR A 423 -7.28 1.30 -15.60
N GLU A 424 -7.41 0.10 -16.17
CA GLU A 424 -8.12 -0.10 -17.43
C GLU A 424 -9.63 0.14 -17.28
N ARG A 425 -10.22 -0.32 -16.17
CA ARG A 425 -11.62 -0.01 -15.85
C ARG A 425 -11.83 1.49 -15.73
N GLN A 426 -10.97 2.20 -15.00
CA GLN A 426 -11.06 3.66 -14.87
C GLN A 426 -10.91 4.38 -16.21
N ARG A 427 -10.00 3.92 -17.08
CA ARG A 427 -9.86 4.45 -18.44
C ARG A 427 -11.14 4.29 -19.24
N LEU A 428 -11.71 3.09 -19.28
CA LEU A 428 -12.94 2.82 -20.02
C LEU A 428 -14.09 3.69 -19.49
N LEU A 429 -14.26 3.75 -18.16
CA LEU A 429 -15.29 4.56 -17.51
C LEU A 429 -15.16 6.06 -17.82
N SER A 430 -13.94 6.55 -18.02
CA SER A 430 -13.68 7.95 -18.37
C SER A 430 -14.17 8.33 -19.78
N SER A 431 -14.42 7.33 -20.65
CA SER A 431 -15.00 7.53 -21.98
C SER A 431 -16.53 7.61 -21.97
N PHE A 432 -17.19 7.28 -20.85
CA PHE A 432 -18.63 7.27 -20.72
C PHE A 432 -19.19 8.61 -20.24
N THR A 433 -20.41 8.91 -20.66
CA THR A 433 -21.16 10.12 -20.36
C THR A 433 -22.46 9.81 -19.62
N ARG A 434 -23.10 10.83 -19.05
CA ARG A 434 -24.39 10.68 -18.34
C ARG A 434 -25.54 10.22 -19.22
N ASN A 435 -25.41 10.39 -20.55
CA ASN A 435 -26.42 10.02 -21.52
C ASN A 435 -26.27 8.58 -22.00
N ASP A 436 -25.14 7.93 -21.71
CA ASP A 436 -24.89 6.57 -22.16
C ASP A 436 -25.78 5.55 -21.46
N VAL A 437 -26.05 4.46 -22.18
CA VAL A 437 -26.62 3.23 -21.63
C VAL A 437 -25.65 2.12 -21.97
N VAL A 438 -25.13 1.47 -20.93
CA VAL A 438 -24.04 0.51 -21.03
C VAL A 438 -24.60 -0.91 -20.93
N CYS A 439 -24.16 -1.76 -21.85
CA CYS A 439 -24.38 -3.20 -21.82
C CYS A 439 -23.06 -3.90 -21.47
N ASP A 440 -22.97 -4.56 -20.32
CA ASP A 440 -21.82 -5.34 -19.88
C ASP A 440 -22.16 -6.83 -20.02
N VAL A 441 -21.58 -7.49 -21.03
CA VAL A 441 -21.96 -8.86 -21.44
C VAL A 441 -21.41 -9.93 -20.49
N PHE A 442 -20.25 -9.67 -19.89
CA PHE A 442 -19.50 -10.58 -19.02
C PHE A 442 -19.07 -9.83 -17.75
N SER A 443 -20.06 -9.46 -16.96
CA SER A 443 -19.92 -8.48 -15.89
C SER A 443 -19.26 -9.02 -14.63
N GLY A 444 -19.18 -10.35 -14.44
CA GLY A 444 -18.73 -10.97 -13.20
C GLY A 444 -19.48 -10.41 -12.00
N VAL A 445 -18.74 -10.04 -10.95
CA VAL A 445 -19.28 -9.36 -9.75
C VAL A 445 -19.60 -7.87 -9.97
N GLY A 446 -19.44 -7.38 -11.19
CA GLY A 446 -19.79 -6.03 -11.62
C GLY A 446 -18.74 -4.93 -11.53
N PRO A 447 -17.42 -5.16 -11.62
CA PRO A 447 -16.46 -4.07 -11.47
C PRO A 447 -16.62 -2.96 -12.54
N ILE A 448 -17.04 -3.29 -13.76
CA ILE A 448 -17.40 -2.30 -14.79
C ILE A 448 -18.85 -1.86 -14.61
N ALA A 449 -19.82 -2.79 -14.56
CA ALA A 449 -21.24 -2.49 -14.42
C ALA A 449 -21.60 -1.55 -13.25
N ILE A 450 -21.17 -1.89 -12.02
CA ILE A 450 -21.44 -1.07 -10.81
C ILE A 450 -20.79 0.30 -10.93
N SER A 451 -19.57 0.36 -11.43
CA SER A 451 -18.83 1.60 -11.60
C SER A 451 -19.45 2.50 -12.67
N ALA A 452 -19.85 1.92 -13.80
CA ALA A 452 -20.52 2.63 -14.87
C ALA A 452 -21.85 3.23 -14.41
N ALA A 453 -22.63 2.50 -13.59
CA ALA A 453 -23.94 2.96 -13.11
C ALA A 453 -23.88 4.25 -12.26
N LYS A 454 -22.72 4.59 -11.68
CA LYS A 454 -22.52 5.89 -11.02
C LYS A 454 -22.45 7.05 -12.02
N ILE A 455 -22.04 6.80 -13.25
CA ILE A 455 -21.78 7.79 -14.30
C ILE A 455 -22.95 7.88 -15.27
N VAL A 456 -23.41 6.74 -15.78
CA VAL A 456 -24.29 6.64 -16.94
C VAL A 456 -25.77 6.64 -16.56
N LYS A 457 -26.65 6.66 -17.58
CA LYS A 457 -28.11 6.68 -17.40
C LYS A 457 -28.63 5.35 -16.84
N ARG A 458 -28.23 4.24 -17.47
CA ARG A 458 -28.65 2.88 -17.11
C ARG A 458 -27.59 1.86 -17.52
N VAL A 459 -27.53 0.74 -16.81
CA VAL A 459 -26.65 -0.39 -17.11
C VAL A 459 -27.47 -1.67 -17.22
N PHE A 460 -27.19 -2.47 -18.24
CA PHE A 460 -27.61 -3.87 -18.33
C PHE A 460 -26.38 -4.72 -18.13
N ALA A 461 -26.39 -5.59 -17.13
CA ALA A 461 -25.25 -6.40 -16.74
C ALA A 461 -25.61 -7.87 -16.79
N ASN A 462 -24.81 -8.68 -17.47
CA ASN A 462 -25.02 -10.11 -17.62
C ASN A 462 -23.78 -10.86 -17.16
N ASP A 463 -23.97 -12.05 -16.59
CA ASP A 463 -22.89 -13.03 -16.46
C ASP A 463 -23.45 -14.45 -16.53
N LEU A 464 -22.63 -15.41 -16.97
CA LEU A 464 -23.00 -16.82 -17.03
C LEU A 464 -22.95 -17.47 -15.64
N ASN A 465 -22.00 -17.06 -14.79
CA ASN A 465 -21.80 -17.66 -13.47
C ASN A 465 -22.87 -17.15 -12.48
N PRO A 466 -23.76 -18.01 -11.95
CA PRO A 466 -24.81 -17.59 -11.03
C PRO A 466 -24.27 -17.00 -9.72
N TYR A 467 -23.12 -17.46 -9.22
CA TYR A 467 -22.47 -16.88 -8.04
C TYR A 467 -21.98 -15.46 -8.29
N ALA A 468 -21.44 -15.20 -9.49
CA ALA A 468 -21.00 -13.87 -9.88
C ALA A 468 -22.20 -12.90 -9.95
N VAL A 469 -23.33 -13.37 -10.49
CA VAL A 469 -24.60 -12.64 -10.53
C VAL A 469 -25.12 -12.33 -9.13
N GLU A 470 -25.13 -13.30 -8.21
CA GLU A 470 -25.53 -13.09 -6.81
C GLU A 470 -24.68 -11.99 -6.13
N TYR A 471 -23.35 -12.01 -6.36
CA TYR A 471 -22.47 -10.95 -5.87
C TYR A 471 -22.69 -9.61 -6.57
N LEU A 472 -22.97 -9.60 -7.87
CA LEU A 472 -23.30 -8.39 -8.63
C LEU A 472 -24.58 -7.72 -8.09
N GLU A 473 -25.63 -8.49 -7.78
CA GLU A 473 -26.85 -7.99 -7.16
C GLU A 473 -26.58 -7.42 -5.76
N ARG A 474 -25.86 -8.17 -4.91
CA ARG A 474 -25.43 -7.70 -3.59
C ARG A 474 -24.62 -6.40 -3.68
N ASN A 475 -23.68 -6.34 -4.62
CA ASN A 475 -22.84 -5.16 -4.86
C ASN A 475 -23.67 -3.98 -5.36
N SER A 476 -24.70 -4.23 -6.17
CA SER A 476 -25.64 -3.20 -6.64
C SER A 476 -26.39 -2.58 -5.46
N VAL A 477 -26.93 -3.40 -4.56
CA VAL A 477 -27.61 -2.95 -3.34
C VAL A 477 -26.65 -2.22 -2.41
N HIS A 478 -25.47 -2.79 -2.15
CA HIS A 478 -24.48 -2.21 -1.24
C HIS A 478 -24.02 -0.81 -1.69
N ASN A 479 -23.97 -0.59 -3.00
CA ASN A 479 -23.60 0.70 -3.60
C ASN A 479 -24.80 1.61 -3.92
N LYS A 480 -26.04 1.20 -3.59
CA LYS A 480 -27.29 1.95 -3.82
C LYS A 480 -27.55 2.25 -5.29
N LEU A 481 -27.46 1.21 -6.12
CA LEU A 481 -27.54 1.29 -7.58
C LEU A 481 -28.61 0.38 -8.19
N GLU A 482 -29.42 -0.28 -7.36
CA GLU A 482 -30.45 -1.24 -7.77
C GLU A 482 -31.48 -0.67 -8.75
N ARG A 483 -31.68 0.66 -8.79
CA ARG A 483 -32.59 1.32 -9.75
C ARG A 483 -31.96 1.61 -11.10
N LYS A 484 -30.62 1.57 -11.19
CA LYS A 484 -29.85 1.92 -12.38
C LYS A 484 -29.30 0.72 -13.14
N ILE A 485 -29.25 -0.44 -12.49
CA ILE A 485 -28.67 -1.66 -13.03
C ILE A 485 -29.77 -2.71 -13.13
N GLU A 486 -29.89 -3.32 -14.30
CA GLU A 486 -30.69 -4.51 -14.48
C GLU A 486 -29.75 -5.69 -14.76
N VAL A 487 -29.89 -6.74 -13.96
CA VAL A 487 -28.97 -7.87 -13.91
C VAL A 487 -29.60 -9.10 -14.57
N PHE A 488 -28.79 -9.85 -15.32
CA PHE A 488 -29.20 -11.06 -16.03
C PHE A 488 -28.20 -12.20 -15.76
N ASN A 489 -28.71 -13.43 -15.72
CA ASN A 489 -27.90 -14.65 -15.69
C ASN A 489 -28.17 -15.47 -16.95
N MET A 490 -27.44 -15.18 -18.03
CA MET A 490 -27.64 -15.82 -19.33
C MET A 490 -26.30 -16.05 -20.03
N ASP A 491 -26.29 -16.99 -20.99
CA ASP A 491 -25.24 -17.04 -22.00
C ASP A 491 -25.14 -15.70 -22.76
N GLY A 492 -23.92 -15.27 -23.05
CA GLY A 492 -23.64 -13.96 -23.65
C GLY A 492 -24.34 -13.76 -25.00
N ARG A 493 -24.42 -14.80 -25.86
CA ARG A 493 -25.11 -14.69 -27.16
C ARG A 493 -26.60 -14.51 -26.95
N ARG A 494 -27.19 -15.33 -26.09
CA ARG A 494 -28.62 -15.26 -25.75
C ARG A 494 -28.98 -13.91 -25.14
N PHE A 495 -28.12 -13.39 -24.26
CA PHE A 495 -28.30 -12.08 -23.66
C PHE A 495 -28.31 -10.95 -24.71
N ILE A 496 -27.31 -10.93 -25.61
CA ILE A 496 -27.24 -9.95 -26.70
C ILE A 496 -28.51 -10.02 -27.56
N GLN A 497 -28.90 -11.21 -28.00
CA GLN A 497 -30.10 -11.38 -28.82
C GLN A 497 -31.38 -10.92 -28.11
N ALA A 498 -31.59 -11.35 -26.85
CA ALA A 498 -32.77 -10.96 -26.08
C ALA A 498 -32.84 -9.45 -25.86
N LEU A 499 -31.72 -8.83 -25.51
CA LEU A 499 -31.65 -7.40 -25.23
C LEU A 499 -31.89 -6.56 -26.50
N PHE A 500 -31.26 -6.92 -27.62
CA PHE A 500 -31.40 -6.19 -28.88
C PHE A 500 -32.70 -6.48 -29.64
N ASN A 501 -33.40 -7.58 -29.33
CA ASN A 501 -34.76 -7.81 -29.81
C ASN A 501 -35.83 -7.04 -29.03
N SER A 502 -35.51 -6.58 -27.82
CA SER A 502 -36.43 -5.76 -27.00
C SER A 502 -36.43 -4.28 -27.39
N ASP A 503 -37.41 -3.51 -26.91
CA ASP A 503 -37.43 -2.05 -27.11
C ASP A 503 -36.24 -1.33 -26.45
N LYS A 504 -35.54 -1.99 -25.52
CA LYS A 504 -34.37 -1.44 -24.81
C LYS A 504 -33.18 -1.20 -25.76
N ALA A 505 -33.10 -1.92 -26.87
CA ALA A 505 -31.99 -1.88 -27.83
C ALA A 505 -31.64 -0.46 -28.30
N ARG A 506 -32.65 0.36 -28.60
CA ARG A 506 -32.48 1.74 -29.12
C ARG A 506 -31.76 2.66 -28.15
N SER A 507 -31.75 2.30 -26.86
CA SER A 507 -31.12 3.12 -25.83
C SER A 507 -29.63 2.82 -25.65
N ILE A 508 -29.16 1.64 -26.08
CA ILE A 508 -27.80 1.15 -25.82
C ILE A 508 -26.80 1.91 -26.69
N THR A 509 -25.83 2.55 -26.03
CA THR A 509 -24.78 3.32 -26.70
C THR A 509 -23.41 2.71 -26.54
N GLN A 510 -23.19 1.91 -25.49
CA GLN A 510 -21.91 1.27 -25.18
C GLN A 510 -22.13 -0.22 -24.89
N VAL A 511 -21.25 -1.05 -25.45
CA VAL A 511 -21.19 -2.49 -25.16
C VAL A 511 -19.79 -2.82 -24.68
N VAL A 512 -19.68 -3.58 -23.60
CA VAL A 512 -18.41 -4.01 -23.02
C VAL A 512 -18.38 -5.53 -22.97
N MET A 513 -17.29 -6.11 -23.49
CA MET A 513 -17.11 -7.55 -23.60
C MET A 513 -15.74 -7.94 -23.02
N ASN A 514 -15.68 -8.02 -21.68
CA ASN A 514 -14.45 -8.31 -20.94
C ASN A 514 -14.25 -9.81 -20.67
N LEU A 515 -14.20 -10.62 -21.73
CA LEU A 515 -13.90 -12.06 -21.67
C LEU A 515 -12.72 -12.39 -22.61
N PRO A 516 -11.47 -12.04 -22.26
CA PRO A 516 -10.42 -11.88 -23.28
C PRO A 516 -9.97 -13.15 -24.02
N ASN A 517 -10.33 -14.36 -23.59
CA ASN A 517 -10.03 -15.52 -24.44
C ASN A 517 -11.03 -15.60 -25.61
N ASP A 518 -12.31 -15.30 -25.35
CA ASP A 518 -13.41 -15.74 -26.21
C ASP A 518 -14.25 -14.57 -26.75
N ALA A 519 -14.12 -13.36 -26.19
CA ALA A 519 -15.04 -12.24 -26.48
C ALA A 519 -15.14 -11.86 -27.96
N ALA A 520 -14.07 -12.02 -28.75
CA ALA A 520 -14.13 -11.79 -30.20
C ALA A 520 -15.14 -12.72 -30.89
N GLU A 521 -15.24 -13.98 -30.45
CA GLU A 521 -16.19 -14.95 -30.99
C GLU A 521 -17.64 -14.59 -30.67
N TYR A 522 -17.87 -13.70 -29.68
CA TYR A 522 -19.20 -13.18 -29.34
C TYR A 522 -19.68 -12.03 -30.23
N LEU A 523 -18.84 -11.54 -31.14
CA LEU A 523 -19.20 -10.47 -32.06
C LEU A 523 -20.19 -10.90 -33.15
N ASP A 524 -20.23 -12.19 -33.50
CA ASP A 524 -21.21 -12.76 -34.43
C ASP A 524 -22.67 -12.54 -33.96
N ALA A 525 -22.91 -12.45 -32.64
CA ALA A 525 -24.23 -12.22 -32.05
C ALA A 525 -24.79 -10.82 -32.35
N PHE A 526 -23.95 -9.88 -32.79
CA PHE A 526 -24.37 -8.56 -33.25
C PHE A 526 -24.82 -8.55 -34.72
N ARG A 527 -24.64 -9.66 -35.45
CA ARG A 527 -25.07 -9.76 -36.85
C ARG A 527 -26.59 -9.83 -36.96
N GLY A 528 -27.17 -8.87 -37.66
CA GLY A 528 -28.62 -8.84 -37.91
C GLY A 528 -29.46 -8.43 -36.72
N ILE A 529 -28.89 -7.81 -35.67
CA ILE A 529 -29.63 -7.33 -34.50
C ILE A 529 -30.74 -6.32 -34.83
N TYR A 530 -30.61 -5.62 -35.97
CA TYR A 530 -31.60 -4.66 -36.46
C TYR A 530 -32.35 -5.14 -37.71
N ARG A 531 -32.20 -6.41 -38.13
CA ARG A 531 -32.81 -6.95 -39.36
C ARG A 531 -34.32 -6.75 -39.46
N ASN A 532 -35.03 -6.85 -38.33
CA ASN A 532 -36.49 -6.75 -38.24
C ASN A 532 -36.97 -5.32 -37.92
N ARG A 533 -36.06 -4.33 -37.92
CA ARG A 533 -36.39 -2.94 -37.56
C ARG A 533 -36.49 -2.08 -38.82
N PRO A 534 -37.47 -1.15 -38.89
CA PRO A 534 -37.55 -0.19 -39.98
C PRO A 534 -36.30 0.69 -40.00
N LYS A 535 -35.80 1.01 -41.20
CA LYS A 535 -34.58 1.82 -41.41
C LYS A 535 -34.81 3.33 -41.27
N ASP A 536 -36.01 3.71 -40.83
CA ASP A 536 -36.58 5.03 -41.08
C ASP A 536 -36.35 6.00 -39.90
N GLY A 537 -35.56 5.61 -38.90
CA GLY A 537 -35.20 6.44 -37.74
C GLY A 537 -33.69 6.58 -37.56
N GLU A 538 -33.26 7.61 -36.82
CA GLU A 538 -31.86 7.74 -36.34
C GLU A 538 -31.51 6.55 -35.45
N LEU A 539 -31.01 5.47 -36.05
CA LEU A 539 -30.49 4.33 -35.32
C LEU A 539 -29.08 4.65 -34.87
N LYS A 540 -28.90 4.76 -33.55
CA LYS A 540 -27.57 4.85 -32.95
C LYS A 540 -26.97 3.46 -32.87
N PHE A 541 -25.82 3.27 -33.51
CA PHE A 541 -25.04 2.04 -33.41
C PHE A 541 -24.19 2.11 -32.14
N PRO A 542 -24.21 1.06 -31.30
CA PRO A 542 -23.43 1.07 -30.08
C PRO A 542 -21.93 1.02 -30.41
N LYS A 543 -21.13 1.68 -29.58
CA LYS A 543 -19.68 1.48 -29.56
C LYS A 543 -19.38 0.21 -28.75
N ILE A 544 -18.66 -0.72 -29.36
CA ILE A 544 -18.28 -2.00 -28.77
C ILE A 544 -16.84 -1.90 -28.28
N HIS A 545 -16.62 -2.31 -27.04
CA HIS A 545 -15.32 -2.46 -26.40
C HIS A 545 -15.07 -3.94 -26.15
N VAL A 546 -14.27 -4.57 -26.99
CA VAL A 546 -13.98 -6.01 -26.94
C VAL A 546 -12.54 -6.23 -26.47
N TYR A 547 -12.38 -7.08 -25.46
CA TYR A 547 -11.06 -7.45 -24.95
C TYR A 547 -10.59 -8.77 -25.54
N GLY A 548 -9.28 -8.92 -25.73
CA GLY A 548 -8.68 -10.10 -26.32
C GLY A 548 -7.28 -10.39 -25.77
N PHE A 549 -6.85 -11.65 -25.81
CA PHE A 549 -5.44 -11.98 -25.67
C PHE A 549 -4.83 -12.35 -27.02
N SER A 550 -3.59 -11.94 -27.26
CA SER A 550 -2.81 -12.38 -28.42
C SER A 550 -1.37 -12.72 -28.01
N LYS A 551 -0.82 -13.77 -28.64
CA LYS A 551 0.59 -14.20 -28.53
C LYS A 551 1.38 -13.96 -29.83
N ALA A 552 0.75 -13.33 -30.83
CA ALA A 552 1.38 -13.10 -32.12
C ALA A 552 2.52 -12.07 -32.02
N GLN A 553 3.40 -12.07 -33.02
CA GLN A 553 4.45 -11.05 -33.15
C GLN A 553 3.86 -9.65 -33.32
N ASP A 554 2.75 -9.56 -34.07
CA ASP A 554 1.88 -8.38 -34.11
C ASP A 554 0.52 -8.71 -33.46
N PRO A 555 0.37 -8.45 -32.15
CA PRO A 555 -0.87 -8.69 -31.42
C PRO A 555 -2.07 -7.93 -31.98
N GLU A 556 -1.85 -6.72 -32.48
CA GLU A 556 -2.93 -5.80 -32.87
C GLU A 556 -3.54 -6.23 -34.20
N PHE A 557 -2.70 -6.61 -35.16
CA PHE A 557 -3.13 -7.16 -36.43
C PHE A 557 -3.91 -8.47 -36.24
N GLU A 558 -3.36 -9.44 -35.51
CA GLU A 558 -4.02 -10.74 -35.28
C GLU A 558 -5.38 -10.58 -34.58
N PHE A 559 -5.48 -9.68 -33.59
CA PHE A 559 -6.74 -9.45 -32.91
C PHE A 559 -7.77 -8.74 -33.81
N HIS A 560 -7.31 -7.81 -34.66
CA HIS A 560 -8.15 -7.18 -35.68
C HIS A 560 -8.68 -8.19 -36.71
N GLU A 561 -7.87 -9.16 -37.14
CA GLU A 561 -8.32 -10.25 -38.01
C GLU A 561 -9.40 -11.10 -37.35
N ARG A 562 -9.24 -11.48 -36.08
CA ARG A 562 -10.30 -12.21 -35.34
C ARG A 562 -11.61 -11.43 -35.25
N ILE A 563 -11.55 -10.12 -35.00
CA ILE A 563 -12.73 -9.25 -35.00
C ILE A 563 -13.39 -9.26 -36.38
N THR A 564 -12.60 -9.12 -37.44
CA THR A 564 -13.08 -9.12 -38.83
C THR A 564 -13.75 -10.45 -39.21
N ILE A 565 -13.16 -11.59 -38.81
CA ILE A 565 -13.71 -12.92 -39.05
C ILE A 565 -15.05 -13.10 -38.33
N ALA A 566 -15.13 -12.72 -37.05
CA ALA A 566 -16.35 -12.87 -36.26
C ALA A 566 -17.50 -11.98 -36.76
N LEU A 567 -17.18 -10.74 -37.16
CA LEU A 567 -18.14 -9.82 -37.77
C LEU A 567 -18.48 -10.20 -39.21
N ARG A 568 -17.65 -10.99 -39.89
CA ARG A 568 -17.64 -11.22 -41.35
C ARG A 568 -17.62 -9.91 -42.15
N GLU A 569 -16.94 -8.92 -41.60
CA GLU A 569 -16.83 -7.58 -42.15
C GLU A 569 -15.64 -6.85 -41.51
N VAL A 570 -14.99 -5.98 -42.27
CA VAL A 570 -13.89 -5.17 -41.77
C VAL A 570 -14.45 -4.02 -40.94
N ALA A 571 -14.16 -4.04 -39.64
CA ALA A 571 -14.45 -2.90 -38.78
C ALA A 571 -13.51 -1.75 -39.13
N VAL A 572 -14.06 -0.56 -39.41
CA VAL A 572 -13.27 0.65 -39.73
C VAL A 572 -13.11 1.50 -38.47
N ASN A 573 -12.00 2.23 -38.36
CA ASN A 573 -11.68 3.12 -37.23
C ASN A 573 -11.64 2.40 -35.88
N VAL A 574 -11.00 1.23 -35.83
CA VAL A 574 -10.79 0.47 -34.59
C VAL A 574 -9.69 1.13 -33.76
N ASP A 575 -10.06 1.65 -32.58
CA ASP A 575 -9.09 2.10 -31.57
C ASP A 575 -8.56 0.88 -30.82
N MET A 576 -7.30 0.53 -31.10
CA MET A 576 -6.63 -0.64 -30.54
C MET A 576 -5.68 -0.23 -29.41
N ARG A 577 -5.80 -0.90 -28.26
CA ARG A 577 -4.97 -0.61 -27.09
C ARG A 577 -4.37 -1.86 -26.47
N ARG A 578 -3.07 -1.84 -26.23
CA ARG A 578 -2.37 -2.78 -25.32
C ARG A 578 -2.69 -2.43 -23.88
N VAL A 579 -3.49 -3.27 -23.23
CA VAL A 579 -3.92 -3.11 -21.83
C VAL A 579 -2.79 -3.48 -20.88
N ARG A 580 -2.24 -4.70 -21.03
CA ARG A 580 -1.13 -5.19 -20.21
C ARG A 580 -0.47 -6.42 -20.82
N LEU A 581 0.77 -6.68 -20.41
CA LEU A 581 1.41 -7.99 -20.63
C LEU A 581 0.87 -8.99 -19.59
N VAL A 582 0.43 -10.16 -20.06
CA VAL A 582 -0.16 -11.22 -19.23
C VAL A 582 0.86 -12.28 -18.87
N ALA A 583 1.72 -12.61 -19.83
CA ALA A 583 2.85 -13.52 -19.73
C ALA A 583 3.87 -13.10 -20.80
N PRO A 584 5.12 -13.60 -20.78
CA PRO A 584 6.07 -13.33 -21.86
C PRO A 584 5.45 -13.57 -23.24
N GLY A 585 5.47 -12.55 -24.09
CA GLY A 585 4.87 -12.57 -25.43
C GLY A 585 3.33 -12.55 -25.51
N LYS A 586 2.59 -12.64 -24.39
CA LYS A 586 1.12 -12.64 -24.38
C LYS A 586 0.57 -11.28 -23.94
N TRP A 587 -0.03 -10.55 -24.86
CA TRP A 587 -0.68 -9.26 -24.61
C TRP A 587 -2.18 -9.39 -24.36
N MET A 588 -2.70 -8.57 -23.46
CA MET A 588 -4.11 -8.23 -23.37
C MET A 588 -4.38 -6.95 -24.15
N LEU A 589 -5.38 -6.99 -25.01
CA LEU A 589 -5.79 -5.91 -25.90
C LEU A 589 -7.23 -5.49 -25.60
N CYS A 590 -7.56 -4.25 -25.93
CA CYS A 590 -8.91 -3.72 -25.99
C CYS A 590 -9.09 -3.04 -27.34
N ALA A 591 -10.04 -3.52 -28.13
CA ALA A 591 -10.44 -2.91 -29.39
C ALA A 591 -11.77 -2.19 -29.19
N SER A 592 -11.83 -0.93 -29.61
CA SER A 592 -13.02 -0.09 -29.49
C SER A 592 -13.46 0.43 -30.85
N PHE A 593 -14.67 0.10 -31.28
CA PHE A 593 -15.21 0.50 -32.59
C PHE A 593 -16.73 0.66 -32.56
N ILE A 594 -17.29 1.42 -33.49
CA ILE A 594 -18.75 1.51 -33.67
C ILE A 594 -19.21 0.30 -34.47
N LEU A 595 -20.27 -0.37 -34.03
CA LEU A 595 -20.84 -1.51 -34.76
C LEU A 595 -21.20 -1.09 -36.20
N PRO A 596 -20.65 -1.73 -37.25
CA PRO A 596 -20.96 -1.36 -38.63
C PRO A 596 -22.44 -1.60 -38.96
N GLU A 597 -23.02 -0.69 -39.75
CA GLU A 597 -24.43 -0.75 -40.16
C GLU A 597 -24.74 -2.05 -40.93
N SER A 598 -23.86 -2.41 -41.85
CA SER A 598 -23.89 -3.63 -42.66
C SER A 598 -23.91 -4.90 -41.81
N VAL A 599 -23.14 -4.96 -40.72
CA VAL A 599 -23.22 -6.05 -39.73
C VAL A 599 -24.59 -6.05 -39.03
N ALA A 600 -25.03 -4.89 -38.54
CA ALA A 600 -26.25 -4.78 -37.74
C ALA A 600 -27.52 -5.18 -38.52
N PHE A 601 -27.53 -4.98 -39.84
CA PHE A 601 -28.62 -5.38 -40.74
C PHE A 601 -28.36 -6.66 -41.54
N ALA A 602 -27.24 -7.34 -41.31
CA ALA A 602 -26.88 -8.54 -42.05
C ALA A 602 -27.96 -9.63 -41.94
N THR A 603 -28.20 -10.35 -43.05
CA THR A 603 -29.02 -11.56 -43.02
C THR A 603 -28.27 -12.65 -42.27
N THR A 604 -28.85 -13.14 -41.18
CA THR A 604 -28.31 -14.28 -40.44
C THR A 604 -28.46 -15.51 -41.33
N ALA A 605 -27.41 -15.96 -42.00
CA ALA A 605 -27.37 -17.33 -42.49
C ALA A 605 -27.47 -18.22 -41.26
N LEU A 606 -28.58 -18.93 -41.10
CA LEU A 606 -28.72 -19.99 -40.10
C LEU A 606 -27.56 -20.95 -40.33
N ILE A 607 -26.60 -20.97 -39.41
CA ILE A 607 -25.64 -22.06 -39.33
C ILE A 607 -26.47 -23.22 -38.78
N SER A 608 -26.92 -24.08 -39.69
CA SER A 608 -27.63 -25.33 -39.41
C SER A 608 -26.73 -26.32 -38.70
#